data_AF-A0A8J6SVJ1-F1
#
_entry.id   AF-A0A8J6SVJ1-F1
#
_cell.length_a   1.000
_cell.length_b   1.000
_cell.length_c   1.000
_cell.angle_alpha   90.00
_cell.angle_beta   90.00
_cell.angle_gamma   90.00
#
_symmetry.space_group_name_H-M   'P 1'
#
loop_
_entity.id
_entity.type
_entity.pdbx_description
1 polymer ?
#
loop_
_entity_poly.entity_id
_entity_poly.type
_entity_poly.pdbx_seq_one_letter_code
_entity_poly.pdbx_strand_id
1 'polypeptide(L)'
;MLFEEPENQPVEQWRGIGSIDRIHSVVLVRASVEAVAQFLNQEKKVIFWKRDVYADNVDIRHRGLLILQLRGNDWTLIHNLGWIDRCNEQDAQALSDSLQTCAMYYQVSDSSERLGYQFFQNGKLLEILLFDENGNTFQSQLRSLTIEDIETEDRDKYDFTDSFLREQGIYILDLNPMTYLDGGQPVILTIAATAPWGKKILLEKSHLERVDYIVLKA
;
A
#
# COMPACT_ATOMS: atom_id res chain seq x y z
N MET A 1 23.09 -0.27 -3.72
CA MET A 1 23.32 0.86 -4.64
C MET A 1 23.07 2.11 -3.80
N LEU A 2 24.05 3.02 -3.66
CA LEU A 2 23.74 4.35 -3.15
C LEU A 2 23.12 5.08 -4.33
N PHE A 3 21.78 5.14 -4.35
CA PHE A 3 21.07 6.00 -5.29
C PHE A 3 21.57 7.43 -5.01
N GLU A 4 22.34 8.01 -5.92
CA GLU A 4 22.56 9.46 -5.93
C GLU A 4 21.22 10.09 -6.34
N GLU A 5 20.34 10.30 -5.36
CA GLU A 5 19.05 10.94 -5.54
C GLU A 5 18.98 12.22 -4.70
N PRO A 6 18.39 13.30 -5.24
CA PRO A 6 18.41 14.61 -4.62
C PRO A 6 17.69 14.54 -3.27
N GLU A 7 18.44 14.77 -2.19
CA GLU A 7 17.84 15.13 -0.92
C GLU A 7 16.78 16.21 -1.19
N ASN A 8 15.54 15.97 -0.76
CA ASN A 8 14.38 16.87 -0.87
C ASN A 8 13.53 16.80 -2.14
N GLN A 9 13.42 15.63 -2.80
CA GLN A 9 12.33 15.47 -3.78
C GLN A 9 10.96 15.65 -3.09
N PRO A 10 10.06 16.49 -3.62
CA PRO A 10 8.73 16.70 -3.05
C PRO A 10 7.90 15.40 -3.10
N VAL A 11 7.04 15.20 -2.10
CA VAL A 11 6.28 13.94 -1.90
C VAL A 11 5.41 13.58 -3.11
N GLU A 12 4.97 14.59 -3.86
CA GLU A 12 4.17 14.47 -5.08
C GLU A 12 4.87 13.65 -6.16
N GLN A 13 6.21 13.59 -6.13
CA GLN A 13 7.03 12.89 -7.12
C GLN A 13 7.54 11.54 -6.63
N TRP A 14 7.25 11.14 -5.39
CA TRP A 14 7.71 9.85 -4.86
C TRP A 14 7.08 8.69 -5.59
N ARG A 15 7.88 7.72 -6.02
CA ARG A 15 7.47 6.53 -6.78
C ARG A 15 8.35 5.34 -6.39
N GLY A 16 7.81 4.13 -6.48
CA GLY A 16 8.51 2.89 -6.14
C GLY A 16 8.22 2.37 -4.72
N ILE A 17 9.17 1.64 -4.17
CA ILE A 17 9.09 0.98 -2.85
C ILE A 17 9.81 1.84 -1.80
N GLY A 18 9.11 2.23 -0.73
CA GLY A 18 9.74 2.99 0.35
C GLY A 18 10.67 2.14 1.23
N SER A 19 10.33 0.89 1.51
CA SER A 19 11.19 -0.08 2.21
C SER A 19 10.73 -1.50 1.92
N ILE A 20 11.68 -2.45 1.95
CA ILE A 20 11.45 -3.89 1.87
C ILE A 20 11.77 -4.60 3.19
N ASP A 21 12.21 -3.87 4.21
CA ASP A 21 12.75 -4.43 5.46
C ASP A 21 11.66 -4.89 6.44
N ARG A 22 10.43 -5.07 5.97
CA ARG A 22 9.25 -5.27 6.80
C ARG A 22 8.19 -6.08 6.10
N ILE A 23 7.34 -6.69 6.92
CA ILE A 23 6.15 -7.41 6.49
C ILE A 23 5.02 -6.40 6.24
N HIS A 24 4.62 -6.26 4.99
CA HIS A 24 3.51 -5.40 4.59
C HIS A 24 2.63 -6.09 3.56
N SER A 25 1.31 -5.99 3.78
CA SER A 25 0.28 -6.22 2.78
C SER A 25 -0.52 -4.93 2.63
N VAL A 26 -0.66 -4.44 1.41
CA VAL A 26 -1.44 -3.23 1.13
C VAL A 26 -2.28 -3.41 -0.12
N VAL A 27 -3.47 -2.82 -0.10
CA VAL A 27 -4.28 -2.64 -1.31
C VAL A 27 -4.12 -1.19 -1.77
N LEU A 28 -3.86 -1.00 -3.06
CA LEU A 28 -3.80 0.30 -3.70
C LEU A 28 -4.89 0.41 -4.74
N VAL A 29 -5.52 1.57 -4.84
CA VAL A 29 -6.58 1.84 -5.82
C VAL A 29 -6.36 3.20 -6.44
N ARG A 30 -6.46 3.30 -7.75
CA ARG A 30 -6.36 4.57 -8.48
C ARG A 30 -7.69 5.32 -8.44
N ALA A 31 -8.05 5.78 -7.25
CA ALA A 31 -9.29 6.50 -6.95
C ALA A 31 -9.09 7.37 -5.72
N SER A 32 -9.99 8.33 -5.50
CA SER A 32 -9.98 9.18 -4.31
C SER A 32 -10.24 8.38 -3.03
N VAL A 33 -9.70 8.87 -1.90
CA VAL A 33 -9.98 8.32 -0.55
C VAL A 33 -11.48 8.21 -0.29
N GLU A 34 -12.28 9.18 -0.72
CA GLU A 34 -13.73 9.19 -0.53
C GLU A 34 -14.41 8.01 -1.25
N ALA A 35 -14.07 7.77 -2.52
CA ALA A 35 -14.68 6.68 -3.30
C ALA A 35 -14.30 5.30 -2.74
N VAL A 36 -13.03 5.12 -2.37
CA VAL A 36 -12.53 3.88 -1.75
C VAL A 36 -13.23 3.63 -0.40
N ALA A 37 -13.32 4.65 0.45
CA ALA A 37 -13.96 4.52 1.75
C ALA A 37 -15.47 4.26 1.64
N GLN A 38 -16.15 4.86 0.66
CA GLN A 38 -17.57 4.57 0.39
C GLN A 38 -17.79 3.12 -0.04
N PHE A 39 -16.95 2.60 -0.94
CA PHE A 39 -17.00 1.19 -1.32
C PHE A 39 -16.83 0.27 -0.10
N LEU A 40 -15.79 0.50 0.72
CA LEU A 40 -15.54 -0.30 1.91
C LEU A 40 -16.70 -0.20 2.91
N ASN A 41 -17.30 0.99 3.07
CA ASN A 41 -18.45 1.17 3.94
C ASN A 41 -19.69 0.35 3.49
N GLN A 42 -19.87 0.16 2.18
CA GLN A 42 -20.95 -0.64 1.63
C GLN A 42 -20.66 -2.15 1.74
N GLU A 43 -19.46 -2.58 1.37
CA GLU A 43 -19.11 -4.00 1.24
C GLU A 43 -18.62 -4.64 2.54
N LYS A 44 -17.99 -3.87 3.42
CA LYS A 44 -17.21 -4.40 4.57
C LYS A 44 -17.80 -4.03 5.91
N LYS A 45 -19.08 -4.35 6.21
CA LYS A 45 -19.73 -4.26 7.54
C LYS A 45 -19.11 -3.20 8.48
N VAL A 46 -18.99 -1.96 8.00
CA VAL A 46 -18.24 -0.91 8.69
C VAL A 46 -19.02 -0.50 9.94
N ILE A 47 -18.33 -0.43 11.09
CA ILE A 47 -18.91 0.07 12.33
C ILE A 47 -18.94 1.60 12.29
N PHE A 48 -17.80 2.21 11.96
CA PHE A 48 -17.71 3.64 11.73
C PHE A 48 -16.56 3.98 10.80
N TRP A 49 -16.70 5.13 10.15
CA TRP A 49 -15.73 5.74 9.27
C TRP A 49 -15.47 7.18 9.74
N LYS A 50 -14.25 7.45 10.16
CA LYS A 50 -13.80 8.79 10.57
C LYS A 50 -12.94 9.39 9.46
N ARG A 51 -13.32 10.58 9.02
CA ARG A 51 -12.67 11.29 7.91
C ARG A 51 -11.55 12.18 8.43
N ASP A 52 -10.51 12.32 7.62
CA ASP A 52 -9.43 13.29 7.78
C ASP A 52 -8.75 13.29 9.16
N VAL A 53 -8.35 12.11 9.62
CA VAL A 53 -7.90 11.83 10.99
C VAL A 53 -6.43 12.11 11.28
N TYR A 54 -5.67 12.65 10.33
CA TYR A 54 -4.26 12.96 10.56
C TYR A 54 -4.10 14.00 11.68
N ALA A 55 -3.17 13.74 12.62
CA ALA A 55 -2.95 14.53 13.84
C ALA A 55 -4.18 14.63 14.78
N ASP A 56 -5.19 13.77 14.59
CA ASP A 56 -6.33 13.64 15.49
C ASP A 56 -6.16 12.42 16.41
N ASN A 57 -6.91 12.43 17.51
CA ASN A 57 -7.05 11.28 18.38
C ASN A 57 -7.87 10.20 17.68
N VAL A 58 -7.24 9.05 17.49
CA VAL A 58 -7.85 7.85 16.95
C VAL A 58 -7.72 6.72 17.93
N ASP A 59 -8.79 5.95 18.04
CA ASP A 59 -8.81 4.74 18.83
C ASP A 59 -8.38 3.55 17.97
N ILE A 60 -7.07 3.29 17.91
CA ILE A 60 -6.49 2.19 17.13
C ILE A 60 -6.64 0.83 17.85
N ARG A 61 -7.35 0.77 18.99
CA ARG A 61 -7.63 -0.50 19.69
C ARG A 61 -8.43 -1.47 18.82
N HIS A 62 -9.14 -0.95 17.82
CA HIS A 62 -10.00 -1.73 16.97
C HIS A 62 -9.33 -2.13 15.66
N ARG A 63 -9.65 -3.36 15.25
CA ARG A 63 -9.46 -3.92 13.91
C ARG A 63 -9.94 -2.91 12.86
N GLY A 64 -9.02 -2.22 12.21
CA GLY A 64 -9.36 -1.12 11.32
C GLY A 64 -8.48 -1.04 10.10
N LEU A 65 -8.80 -0.10 9.24
CA LEU A 65 -8.08 0.23 8.03
C LEU A 65 -7.69 1.72 8.09
N LEU A 66 -6.45 2.03 7.77
CA LEU A 66 -6.08 3.38 7.35
C LEU A 66 -6.24 3.48 5.84
N ILE A 67 -6.93 4.51 5.38
CA ILE A 67 -7.10 4.82 3.96
C ILE A 67 -6.46 6.17 3.74
N LEU A 68 -5.45 6.25 2.90
CA LEU A 68 -4.72 7.49 2.73
C LEU A 68 -4.23 7.69 1.31
N GLN A 69 -4.06 8.96 0.94
CA GLN A 69 -3.56 9.37 -0.35
C GLN A 69 -2.51 10.46 -0.13
N LEU A 70 -1.32 10.28 -0.73
CA LEU A 70 -0.29 11.31 -0.76
C LEU A 70 -0.74 12.44 -1.67
N ARG A 71 -0.35 13.67 -1.33
CA ARG A 71 -0.59 14.82 -2.19
C ARG A 71 0.02 14.58 -3.56
N GLY A 72 -0.72 14.90 -4.62
CA GLY A 72 -0.26 14.75 -6.01
C GLY A 72 -0.13 13.31 -6.50
N ASN A 73 -0.58 12.31 -5.74
CA ASN A 73 -0.62 10.92 -6.17
C ASN A 73 -2.08 10.49 -6.41
N ASP A 74 -2.37 9.85 -7.54
CA ASP A 74 -3.71 9.36 -7.90
C ASP A 74 -4.10 8.06 -7.17
N TRP A 75 -3.14 7.46 -6.46
CA TRP A 75 -3.32 6.21 -5.74
C TRP A 75 -3.67 6.43 -4.27
N THR A 76 -4.76 5.81 -3.85
CA THR A 76 -5.14 5.64 -2.45
C THR A 76 -4.62 4.30 -1.95
N LEU A 77 -3.93 4.32 -0.80
CA LEU A 77 -3.46 3.14 -0.09
C LEU A 77 -4.46 2.75 1.00
N ILE A 78 -4.71 1.45 1.13
CA ILE A 78 -5.47 0.84 2.21
C ILE A 78 -4.49 -0.02 3.01
N HIS A 79 -4.24 0.36 4.25
CA HIS A 79 -3.35 -0.34 5.15
C HIS A 79 -4.13 -1.01 6.28
N ASN A 80 -3.92 -2.32 6.45
CA ASN A 80 -4.51 -3.09 7.53
C ASN A 80 -3.89 -2.67 8.89
N LEU A 81 -4.72 -2.32 9.88
CA LEU A 81 -4.24 -2.13 11.25
C LEU A 81 -4.39 -3.44 12.03
N GLY A 82 -3.24 -4.06 12.33
CA GLY A 82 -3.14 -5.33 13.04
C GLY A 82 -2.66 -6.49 12.16
N TRP A 83 -2.59 -7.69 12.73
CA TRP A 83 -1.96 -8.87 12.14
C TRP A 83 -2.84 -9.66 11.16
N ILE A 84 -4.09 -9.24 10.95
CA ILE A 84 -5.04 -9.98 10.09
C ILE A 84 -5.29 -9.13 8.86
N ASP A 85 -4.99 -9.70 7.69
CA ASP A 85 -5.33 -9.12 6.40
C ASP A 85 -6.85 -9.04 6.25
N ARG A 86 -7.38 -7.82 6.27
CA ARG A 86 -8.82 -7.54 6.13
C ARG A 86 -9.16 -6.93 4.78
N CYS A 87 -8.17 -6.26 4.19
CA CYS A 87 -8.09 -5.97 2.77
C CYS A 87 -7.02 -6.86 2.13
N ASN A 88 -7.42 -7.59 1.10
CA ASN A 88 -6.60 -8.58 0.39
C ASN A 88 -6.76 -8.47 -1.14
N GLU A 89 -6.31 -9.47 -1.89
CA GLU A 89 -6.39 -9.53 -3.35
C GLU A 89 -7.81 -9.50 -3.92
N GLN A 90 -8.77 -10.14 -3.23
CA GLN A 90 -10.17 -10.13 -3.64
C GLN A 90 -10.76 -8.73 -3.52
N ASP A 91 -10.33 -7.99 -2.49
CA ASP A 91 -10.74 -6.60 -2.29
C ASP A 91 -10.15 -5.69 -3.35
N ALA A 92 -8.87 -5.86 -3.70
CA ALA A 92 -8.25 -5.13 -4.81
C ALA A 92 -9.02 -5.36 -6.12
N GLN A 93 -9.35 -6.62 -6.43
CA GLN A 93 -10.15 -6.95 -7.61
C GLN A 93 -11.53 -6.29 -7.57
N ALA A 94 -12.26 -6.43 -6.46
CA ALA A 94 -13.61 -5.88 -6.30
C ALA A 94 -13.63 -4.34 -6.36
N LEU A 95 -12.63 -3.68 -5.76
CA LEU A 95 -12.42 -2.23 -5.85
C LEU A 95 -12.18 -1.80 -7.30
N SER A 96 -11.31 -2.52 -8.03
CA SER A 96 -11.03 -2.21 -9.44
C SER A 96 -12.28 -2.34 -10.33
N ASP A 97 -13.12 -3.34 -10.06
CA ASP A 97 -14.36 -3.58 -10.79
C ASP A 97 -15.41 -2.52 -10.45
N SER A 98 -15.73 -2.34 -9.17
CA SER A 98 -16.78 -1.41 -8.74
C SER A 98 -16.48 0.04 -9.12
N LEU A 99 -15.23 0.46 -8.99
CA LEU A 99 -14.80 1.83 -9.28
C LEU A 99 -14.34 2.03 -10.73
N GLN A 100 -14.37 0.97 -11.57
CA GLN A 100 -13.93 1.00 -12.97
C GLN A 100 -12.55 1.66 -13.13
N THR A 101 -11.59 1.18 -12.34
CA THR A 101 -10.23 1.74 -12.25
C THR A 101 -9.17 0.64 -12.10
N CYS A 102 -7.90 1.04 -11.92
CA CYS A 102 -6.81 0.14 -11.57
C CYS A 102 -6.73 -0.07 -10.05
N ALA A 103 -6.42 -1.31 -9.64
CA ALA A 103 -6.08 -1.63 -8.26
C ALA A 103 -4.91 -2.61 -8.19
N MET A 104 -4.24 -2.65 -7.05
CA MET A 104 -3.13 -3.58 -6.79
C MET A 104 -3.26 -4.15 -5.38
N TYR A 105 -3.06 -5.44 -5.24
CA TYR A 105 -2.67 -6.02 -3.96
C TYR A 105 -1.16 -6.24 -3.99
N TYR A 106 -0.44 -5.65 -3.03
CA TYR A 106 1.01 -5.76 -2.90
C TYR A 106 1.35 -6.39 -1.56
N GLN A 107 2.33 -7.29 -1.56
CA GLN A 107 2.82 -7.96 -0.37
C GLN A 107 4.34 -8.10 -0.39
N VAL A 108 4.96 -7.88 0.76
CA VAL A 108 6.38 -8.12 1.01
C VAL A 108 6.56 -8.66 2.44
N SER A 109 7.47 -9.60 2.62
CA SER A 109 7.86 -10.17 3.91
C SER A 109 9.32 -10.58 3.86
N ASP A 110 10.14 -9.88 4.62
CA ASP A 110 11.56 -10.18 4.81
C ASP A 110 11.78 -11.55 5.48
N SER A 111 10.92 -11.91 6.43
CA SER A 111 11.02 -13.17 7.19
C SER A 111 10.65 -14.43 6.41
N SER A 112 9.84 -14.31 5.36
CA SER A 112 9.36 -15.45 4.56
C SER A 112 9.77 -15.34 3.09
N GLU A 113 10.72 -14.45 2.78
CA GLU A 113 11.21 -14.13 1.43
C GLU A 113 10.09 -13.86 0.41
N ARG A 114 8.92 -13.43 0.90
CA ARG A 114 7.72 -13.28 0.08
C ARG A 114 7.72 -11.90 -0.53
N LEU A 115 7.59 -11.83 -1.84
CA LEU A 115 7.43 -10.59 -2.59
C LEU A 115 6.42 -10.83 -3.70
N GLY A 116 5.43 -9.95 -3.85
CA GLY A 116 4.55 -10.08 -4.99
C GLY A 116 3.49 -9.02 -5.07
N TYR A 117 2.85 -8.98 -6.22
CA TYR A 117 1.67 -8.17 -6.45
C TYR A 117 0.70 -8.86 -7.40
N GLN A 118 -0.56 -8.42 -7.33
CA GLN A 118 -1.58 -8.68 -8.33
C GLN A 118 -2.15 -7.34 -8.78
N PHE A 119 -2.08 -7.05 -10.07
CA PHE A 119 -2.52 -5.80 -10.67
C PHE A 119 -3.79 -6.02 -11.50
N PHE A 120 -4.82 -5.25 -11.19
CA PHE A 120 -6.14 -5.36 -11.78
C PHE A 120 -6.54 -4.07 -12.49
N GLN A 121 -7.36 -4.20 -13.54
CA GLN A 121 -8.07 -3.08 -14.16
C GLN A 121 -9.50 -3.51 -14.46
N ASN A 122 -10.49 -2.76 -13.96
CA ASN A 122 -11.92 -3.03 -14.18
C ASN A 122 -12.28 -4.50 -13.87
N GLY A 123 -11.81 -5.01 -12.72
CA GLY A 123 -12.05 -6.38 -12.27
C GLY A 123 -11.19 -7.46 -12.92
N LYS A 124 -10.39 -7.13 -13.94
CA LYS A 124 -9.56 -8.09 -14.68
C LYS A 124 -8.12 -8.08 -14.17
N LEU A 125 -7.60 -9.26 -13.84
CA LEU A 125 -6.18 -9.45 -13.53
C LEU A 125 -5.36 -9.21 -14.80
N LEU A 126 -4.46 -8.23 -14.77
CA LEU A 126 -3.57 -7.90 -15.89
C LEU A 126 -2.15 -8.43 -15.68
N GLU A 127 -1.65 -8.43 -14.44
CA GLU A 127 -0.32 -8.93 -14.12
C GLU A 127 -0.30 -9.50 -12.70
N ILE A 128 0.38 -10.62 -12.53
CA ILE A 128 0.68 -11.21 -11.22
C ILE A 128 2.17 -11.55 -11.18
N LEU A 129 2.80 -11.16 -10.07
CA LEU A 129 4.14 -11.55 -9.69
C LEU A 129 4.10 -12.10 -8.27
N LEU A 130 4.69 -13.27 -8.06
CA LEU A 130 4.83 -13.87 -6.74
C LEU A 130 6.16 -14.59 -6.65
N PHE A 131 6.94 -14.24 -5.64
CA PHE A 131 8.08 -15.00 -5.14
C PHE A 131 7.72 -15.45 -3.74
N ASP A 132 7.70 -16.76 -3.49
CA ASP A 132 7.59 -17.32 -2.15
C ASP A 132 8.25 -18.72 -2.06
N GLU A 133 8.24 -19.30 -0.86
CA GLU A 133 8.84 -20.62 -0.58
C GLU A 133 8.21 -21.77 -1.38
N ASN A 134 6.99 -21.60 -1.89
CA ASN A 134 6.26 -22.62 -2.66
C ASN A 134 6.49 -22.49 -4.17
N GLY A 135 7.22 -21.46 -4.60
CA GLY A 135 7.64 -21.26 -5.98
C GLY A 135 7.35 -19.85 -6.48
N ASN A 136 7.85 -19.59 -7.68
CA ASN A 136 7.74 -18.29 -8.32
C ASN A 136 6.67 -18.33 -9.41
N THR A 137 5.90 -17.25 -9.54
CA THR A 137 4.84 -17.12 -10.53
C THR A 137 4.92 -15.74 -11.17
N PHE A 138 4.98 -15.70 -12.49
CA PHE A 138 4.78 -14.49 -13.26
C PHE A 138 3.82 -14.76 -14.42
N GLN A 139 2.78 -13.94 -14.53
CA GLN A 139 1.88 -13.94 -15.69
C GLN A 139 1.49 -12.49 -15.98
N SER A 140 1.60 -12.07 -17.24
CA SER A 140 1.30 -10.70 -17.64
C SER A 140 0.58 -10.62 -18.97
N GLN A 141 -0.38 -9.71 -19.04
CA GLN A 141 -1.00 -9.20 -20.27
C GLN A 141 -0.38 -7.85 -20.70
N LEU A 142 0.50 -7.28 -19.87
CA LEU A 142 1.12 -5.98 -20.08
C LEU A 142 2.47 -6.09 -20.80
N ARG A 143 3.19 -7.19 -20.59
CA ARG A 143 4.53 -7.41 -21.13
C ARG A 143 4.74 -8.87 -21.52
N SER A 144 5.63 -9.10 -22.47
CA SER A 144 6.00 -10.43 -22.96
C SER A 144 7.29 -10.90 -22.31
N LEU A 145 7.21 -11.25 -21.02
CA LEU A 145 8.32 -11.81 -20.22
C LEU A 145 7.87 -13.12 -19.57
N THR A 146 8.81 -13.98 -19.24
CA THR A 146 8.60 -15.15 -18.37
C THR A 146 9.16 -14.89 -16.97
N ILE A 147 8.94 -15.81 -16.04
CA ILE A 147 9.51 -15.69 -14.70
C ILE A 147 11.05 -15.79 -14.75
N GLU A 148 11.59 -16.61 -15.65
CA GLU A 148 13.03 -16.78 -15.86
C GLU A 148 13.71 -15.50 -16.35
N ASP A 149 12.98 -14.61 -17.04
CA ASP A 149 13.49 -13.29 -17.46
C ASP A 149 13.63 -12.31 -16.29
N ILE A 150 13.00 -12.60 -15.14
CA ILE A 150 13.04 -11.80 -13.91
C ILE A 150 14.06 -12.38 -12.92
N GLU A 151 14.42 -13.66 -13.06
CA GLU A 151 15.21 -14.46 -12.11
C GLU A 151 16.73 -14.46 -12.36
N THR A 152 17.35 -13.36 -12.79
CA THR A 152 18.79 -13.41 -13.10
C THR A 152 19.73 -13.28 -11.90
N GLU A 153 19.32 -12.70 -10.77
CA GLU A 153 20.04 -12.62 -9.48
C GLU A 153 19.06 -12.14 -8.36
N ASP A 154 19.33 -12.40 -7.06
CA ASP A 154 18.43 -12.10 -5.92
C ASP A 154 17.89 -10.64 -5.86
N ARG A 155 18.60 -9.69 -6.47
CA ARG A 155 18.22 -8.27 -6.48
C ARG A 155 17.19 -7.93 -7.56
N ASP A 156 17.09 -8.74 -8.60
CA ASP A 156 16.32 -8.39 -9.80
C ASP A 156 14.81 -8.38 -9.54
N LYS A 157 14.31 -9.21 -8.60
CA LYS A 157 12.89 -9.23 -8.23
C LYS A 157 12.41 -7.91 -7.62
N TYR A 158 13.25 -7.29 -6.80
CA TYR A 158 12.92 -6.00 -6.16
C TYR A 158 13.02 -4.87 -7.18
N ASP A 159 14.06 -4.85 -8.00
CA ASP A 159 14.25 -3.82 -9.03
C ASP A 159 13.15 -3.91 -10.11
N PHE A 160 12.73 -5.12 -10.48
CA PHE A 160 11.59 -5.35 -11.38
C PHE A 160 10.29 -4.82 -10.77
N THR A 161 10.03 -5.14 -9.50
CA THR A 161 8.83 -4.67 -8.80
C THR A 161 8.82 -3.15 -8.62
N ASP A 162 9.95 -2.57 -8.23
CA ASP A 162 10.13 -1.12 -8.08
C ASP A 162 9.91 -0.39 -9.41
N SER A 163 10.50 -0.91 -10.50
CA SER A 163 10.31 -0.38 -11.85
C SER A 163 8.83 -0.39 -12.25
N PHE A 164 8.12 -1.50 -12.01
CA PHE A 164 6.68 -1.57 -12.29
C PHE A 164 5.87 -0.55 -11.47
N LEU A 165 6.15 -0.42 -10.17
CA LEU A 165 5.47 0.56 -9.33
C LEU A 165 5.71 2.00 -9.82
N ARG A 166 6.94 2.30 -10.25
CA ARG A 166 7.30 3.60 -10.86
C ARG A 166 6.55 3.84 -12.17
N GLU A 167 6.48 2.85 -13.06
CA GLU A 167 5.70 2.91 -14.30
C GLU A 167 4.21 3.21 -14.02
N GLN A 168 3.65 2.66 -12.94
CA GLN A 168 2.26 2.88 -12.54
C GLN A 168 2.02 4.18 -11.76
N GLY A 169 3.05 4.94 -11.45
CA GLY A 169 2.92 6.14 -10.65
C GLY A 169 2.64 5.85 -9.15
N ILE A 170 2.95 4.65 -8.68
CA ILE A 170 2.68 4.19 -7.31
C ILE A 170 3.86 4.51 -6.39
N TYR A 171 3.56 4.86 -5.14
CA TYR A 171 4.50 4.81 -4.04
C TYR A 171 3.98 3.93 -2.90
N ILE A 172 4.74 2.91 -2.52
CA ILE A 172 4.42 2.06 -1.36
C ILE A 172 5.02 2.70 -0.11
N LEU A 173 4.14 3.21 0.75
CA LEU A 173 4.55 3.73 2.04
C LEU A 173 4.85 2.59 3.01
N ASP A 174 6.08 2.56 3.53
CA ASP A 174 6.41 1.85 4.76
C ASP A 174 5.74 2.58 5.93
N LEU A 175 4.46 2.26 6.17
CA LEU A 175 3.71 2.83 7.27
C LEU A 175 4.13 2.13 8.56
N ASN A 176 4.75 2.90 9.44
CA ASN A 176 4.83 2.56 10.85
C ASN A 176 3.77 3.36 11.58
N PRO A 177 2.54 2.84 11.77
CA PRO A 177 1.67 3.44 12.78
C PRO A 177 2.41 3.26 14.11
N MET A 178 3.06 4.33 14.59
CA MET A 178 3.72 4.35 15.89
C MET A 178 2.65 4.32 16.97
N THR A 179 2.00 3.18 17.13
CA THR A 179 1.10 2.92 18.24
C THR A 179 1.95 2.53 19.43
N TYR A 180 2.39 3.53 20.20
CA TYR A 180 2.65 3.29 21.62
C TYR A 180 1.30 2.91 22.24
N LEU A 181 1.05 1.60 22.37
CA LEU A 181 -0.11 1.07 23.09
C LEU A 181 0.13 1.31 24.58
N ASP A 182 -0.08 2.56 25.02
CA ASP A 182 -0.08 2.89 26.44
C ASP A 182 -1.52 2.75 26.99
N GLY A 183 -1.85 1.53 27.45
CA GLY A 183 -3.02 1.30 28.30
C GLY A 183 -4.40 1.54 27.67
N GLY A 184 -4.51 1.61 26.34
CA GLY A 184 -5.80 1.76 25.65
C GLY A 184 -6.34 3.19 25.59
N GLN A 185 -5.47 4.20 25.71
CA GLN A 185 -5.81 5.58 25.41
C GLN A 185 -5.86 5.84 23.89
N PRO A 186 -6.68 6.80 23.42
CA PRO A 186 -6.57 7.32 22.06
C PRO A 186 -5.14 7.78 21.78
N VAL A 187 -4.66 7.53 20.56
CA VAL A 187 -3.34 7.98 20.12
C VAL A 187 -3.50 9.06 19.05
N ILE A 188 -2.58 10.03 19.05
CA ILE A 188 -2.50 11.01 17.97
C ILE A 188 -1.96 10.29 16.73
N LEU A 189 -2.75 10.23 15.65
CA LEU A 189 -2.31 9.60 14.43
C LEU A 189 -1.21 10.44 13.78
N THR A 190 -0.01 9.87 13.77
CA THR A 190 1.11 10.37 12.95
C THR A 190 1.57 9.26 12.02
N ILE A 191 2.11 9.65 10.88
CA ILE A 191 2.55 8.73 9.84
C ILE A 191 4.02 8.97 9.59
N ALA A 192 4.85 7.98 9.93
CA ALA A 192 6.21 7.93 9.44
C ALA A 192 6.24 7.14 8.13
N ALA A 193 7.09 7.58 7.21
CA ALA A 193 7.36 6.90 5.95
C ALA A 193 8.87 6.87 5.71
N THR A 194 9.35 5.79 5.11
CA THR A 194 10.67 5.76 4.51
C THR A 194 10.57 6.44 3.15
N ALA A 195 11.38 7.48 2.90
CA ALA A 195 11.47 8.18 1.62
C ALA A 195 12.23 7.32 0.58
N PRO A 196 12.15 7.62 -0.73
CA PRO A 196 12.80 6.81 -1.78
C PRO A 196 14.31 6.60 -1.57
N TRP A 197 14.98 7.58 -0.93
CA TRP A 197 16.40 7.52 -0.59
C TRP A 197 16.69 6.85 0.78
N GLY A 198 15.73 6.11 1.35
CA GLY A 198 15.91 5.30 2.56
C GLY A 198 15.82 6.06 3.89
N LYS A 199 15.59 7.39 3.88
CA LYS A 199 15.46 8.17 5.12
C LYS A 199 14.04 8.09 5.67
N LYS A 200 13.89 7.75 6.95
CA LYS A 200 12.61 7.87 7.65
C LYS A 200 12.28 9.35 7.88
N ILE A 201 11.09 9.75 7.47
CA ILE A 201 10.53 11.08 7.73
C ILE A 201 9.15 10.97 8.37
N LEU A 202 8.81 11.97 9.18
CA LEU A 202 7.44 12.16 9.64
C LEU A 202 6.68 12.92 8.54
N LEU A 203 5.63 12.32 7.98
CA LEU A 203 4.78 13.02 7.03
C LEU A 203 4.03 14.12 7.78
N GLU A 204 3.99 15.33 7.21
CA GLU A 204 3.16 16.44 7.65
C GLU A 204 1.80 16.40 6.96
N LYS A 205 0.83 17.17 7.48
CA LYS A 205 -0.49 17.33 6.84
C LYS A 205 -0.37 17.84 5.40
N SER A 206 0.62 18.67 5.12
CA SER A 206 0.93 19.19 3.79
C SER A 206 1.36 18.12 2.79
N HIS A 207 1.82 16.94 3.25
CA HIS A 207 2.21 15.83 2.38
C HIS A 207 1.04 14.91 2.00
N LEU A 208 -0.11 15.09 2.65
CA LEU A 208 -1.26 14.20 2.56
C LEU A 208 -2.39 14.93 1.85
N GLU A 209 -3.03 14.24 0.91
CA GLU A 209 -4.30 14.69 0.37
C GLU A 209 -5.40 14.47 1.43
N ARG A 210 -5.47 13.25 1.97
CA ARG A 210 -6.44 12.87 3.00
C ARG A 210 -6.02 11.57 3.69
N VAL A 211 -6.40 11.43 4.96
CA VAL A 211 -6.26 10.18 5.73
C VAL A 211 -7.57 9.88 6.44
N ASP A 212 -8.18 8.75 6.15
CA ASP A 212 -9.40 8.28 6.80
C ASP A 212 -9.10 7.02 7.64
N TYR A 213 -9.91 6.80 8.66
CA TYR A 213 -9.87 5.61 9.50
C TYR A 213 -11.21 4.89 9.47
N ILE A 214 -11.20 3.60 9.15
CA ILE A 214 -12.38 2.74 9.12
C ILE A 214 -12.24 1.64 10.17
N VAL A 215 -13.30 1.40 10.95
CA VAL A 215 -13.39 0.26 11.86
C VAL A 215 -14.35 -0.78 11.31
N LEU A 216 -13.88 -2.01 11.23
CA LEU A 216 -14.64 -3.15 10.69
C LEU A 216 -15.30 -3.94 11.82
N LYS A 217 -16.49 -4.49 11.55
CA LYS A 217 -17.10 -5.45 12.48
C LYS A 217 -16.23 -6.71 12.57
N ALA A 218 -16.04 -7.18 13.81
CA ALA A 218 -15.19 -8.32 14.14
C ALA A 218 -15.65 -9.63 13.49
#